data_AF-A0A4C1YM24-F1
#
_entry.id   AF-A0A4C1YM24-F1
#
_cell.length_a   1.000
_cell.length_b   1.000
_cell.length_c   1.000
_cell.angle_alpha   90.00
_cell.angle_beta   90.00
_cell.angle_gamma   90.00
#
_symmetry.space_group_name_H-M   'P 1'
#
loop_
_entity.id
_entity.type
_entity.pdbx_description
1 polymer ?
#
loop_
_entity_poly.entity_id
_entity_poly.type
_entity_poly.pdbx_seq_one_letter_code
_entity_poly.pdbx_strand_id
1 'polypeptide(L)'
;MDSREIAQIEAWLAEDDSENEVFGDQPSSNEEEDHLEESDHQSESEQDGKLPSETSADNSEPEEPPQRVRRTDFYAGVDGTMWSKTAPLNRGRTRSHNIVFVPPGPKGIAQQKTAIPDCLSLFVDDNIIELLSKYTNIKIDYLKDKYSRQRDSNPTDHIEMRGYIGILLMAGVMKMSRLNTDQIFDHVKHTGIDAIYLTMSEQRFKFLTRALRFDNIENRHDRAQPEGPFRLSNERHDVIMRMARPVLGKHLNITMDNWFSSQRVAKQLFENGTTMVGTMRRDKREVPCEFCVEEEILYFLPSLVSTNHALWCRDRQKPEITTYYNRTKNGVDLVDKMCSLHDILRNSRRWPVTVFYDLLNLSALNALYLHRKQKL
;
A
#
# COMPACT_ATOMS: atom_id res chain seq x y z
N MET A 1 25.80 2.61 9.37
CA MET A 1 26.00 2.07 8.03
C MET A 1 27.42 1.58 7.97
N ASP A 2 27.58 0.28 7.75
CA ASP A 2 28.87 -0.35 7.58
C ASP A 2 29.50 0.14 6.27
N SER A 3 30.82 0.29 6.20
CA SER A 3 31.52 0.73 4.99
C SER A 3 31.26 -0.18 3.79
N ARG A 4 30.89 -1.45 4.06
CA ARG A 4 30.42 -2.40 3.05
C ARG A 4 29.05 -2.08 2.47
N GLU A 5 28.10 -1.61 3.28
CA GLU A 5 26.76 -1.22 2.81
C GLU A 5 26.85 0.02 1.90
N ILE A 6 27.71 0.97 2.26
CA ILE A 6 27.95 2.18 1.44
C ILE A 6 28.57 1.80 0.10
N ALA A 7 29.60 0.95 0.11
CA ALA A 7 30.25 0.48 -1.12
C ALA A 7 29.29 -0.34 -2.01
N GLN A 8 28.35 -1.08 -1.42
CA GLN A 8 27.36 -1.86 -2.14
C GLN A 8 26.28 -0.96 -2.77
N ILE A 9 25.86 0.10 -2.08
CA ILE A 9 24.98 1.14 -2.63
C ILE A 9 25.69 1.91 -3.75
N GLU A 10 26.96 2.27 -3.57
CA GLU A 10 27.78 2.92 -4.61
C GLU A 10 27.97 2.02 -5.83
N ALA A 11 28.14 0.70 -5.64
CA ALA A 11 28.20 -0.27 -6.74
C ALA A 11 26.87 -0.38 -7.49
N TRP A 12 25.72 -0.44 -6.80
CA TRP A 12 24.40 -0.42 -7.44
C TRP A 12 24.10 0.88 -8.18
N LEU A 13 24.62 2.01 -7.68
CA LEU A 13 24.51 3.31 -8.34
C LEU A 13 25.44 3.40 -9.56
N ALA A 14 26.62 2.76 -9.52
CA ALA A 14 27.56 2.69 -10.64
C ALA A 14 27.11 1.70 -11.73
N GLU A 15 26.39 0.64 -11.39
CA GLU A 15 25.75 -0.28 -12.35
C GLU A 15 24.68 0.43 -13.20
N ASP A 16 24.00 1.47 -12.68
CA ASP A 16 23.09 2.35 -13.45
C ASP A 16 23.84 3.22 -14.49
N ASP A 17 25.17 3.33 -14.37
CA ASP A 17 26.04 4.11 -15.28
C ASP A 17 26.97 3.25 -16.14
N SER A 18 27.18 1.97 -15.81
CA SER A 18 28.09 1.05 -16.50
C SER A 18 27.41 0.00 -17.38
N GLU A 19 26.16 0.22 -17.81
CA GLU A 19 25.56 -0.67 -18.81
C GLU A 19 26.42 -0.61 -20.09
N ASN A 20 27.11 -1.72 -20.40
CA ASN A 20 27.66 -2.01 -21.72
C ASN A 20 26.47 -2.17 -22.68
N GLU A 21 25.89 -1.04 -23.08
CA GLU A 21 24.70 -0.99 -23.93
C GLU A 21 25.10 -1.22 -25.39
N VAL A 22 24.49 -2.23 -26.01
CA VAL A 22 24.56 -2.44 -27.46
C VAL A 22 23.71 -1.35 -28.13
N PHE A 23 24.37 -0.33 -28.65
CA PHE A 23 23.74 0.73 -29.46
C PHE A 23 23.60 0.24 -30.91
N GLY A 24 22.37 -0.09 -31.34
CA GLY A 24 22.06 -0.40 -32.73
C GLY A 24 20.91 -1.41 -32.91
N ASP A 25 20.29 -1.41 -34.10
CA ASP A 25 19.21 -2.31 -34.53
C ASP A 25 19.66 -3.79 -34.57
N GLN A 26 19.82 -4.43 -33.41
CA GLN A 26 19.86 -5.89 -33.32
C GLN A 26 18.75 -6.41 -32.39
N PRO A 27 18.04 -7.49 -32.77
CA PRO A 27 17.03 -8.09 -31.93
C PRO A 27 17.71 -8.75 -30.73
N SER A 28 17.46 -8.21 -29.54
CA SER A 28 17.88 -8.80 -28.28
C SER A 28 17.02 -10.03 -27.99
N SER A 29 17.53 -11.23 -28.27
CA SER A 29 16.99 -12.49 -27.76
C SER A 29 17.58 -12.79 -26.38
N ASN A 30 16.94 -12.30 -25.33
CA ASN A 30 17.17 -12.83 -23.98
C ASN A 30 15.89 -13.55 -23.55
N GLU A 31 15.90 -14.87 -23.70
CA GLU A 31 15.05 -15.76 -22.91
C GLU A 31 15.73 -15.88 -21.55
N GLU A 32 15.22 -15.14 -20.56
CA GLU A 32 15.55 -15.38 -19.16
C GLU A 32 14.31 -15.97 -18.48
N GLU A 33 14.55 -17.11 -17.84
CA GLU A 33 13.58 -17.97 -17.18
C GLU A 33 13.10 -17.27 -15.89
N ASP A 34 11.83 -16.90 -15.87
CA ASP A 34 11.18 -16.18 -14.77
C ASP A 34 11.08 -17.12 -13.55
N HIS A 35 11.88 -16.86 -12.51
CA HIS A 35 11.68 -17.47 -11.20
C HIS A 35 10.46 -16.83 -10.53
N LEU A 36 9.39 -17.62 -10.46
CA LEU A 36 8.19 -17.33 -9.68
C LEU A 36 8.55 -17.25 -8.20
N GLU A 37 8.50 -16.06 -7.61
CA GLU A 37 8.30 -15.93 -6.17
C GLU A 37 6.80 -16.11 -5.89
N GLU A 38 6.44 -17.31 -5.42
CA GLU A 38 5.12 -17.56 -4.84
C GLU A 38 4.96 -16.72 -3.56
N SER A 39 3.98 -15.81 -3.53
CA SER A 39 3.62 -15.11 -2.31
C SER A 39 2.86 -16.08 -1.38
N ASP A 40 3.50 -16.52 -0.31
CA ASP A 40 2.87 -17.29 0.77
C ASP A 40 1.98 -16.40 1.64
N HIS A 41 0.79 -16.05 1.13
CA HIS A 41 -0.29 -15.45 1.91
C HIS A 41 -1.50 -16.40 1.94
N GLN A 42 -1.32 -17.55 2.60
CA GLN A 42 -2.42 -18.46 2.88
C GLN A 42 -3.13 -18.04 4.18
N SER A 43 -4.23 -17.32 4.04
CA SER A 43 -5.24 -17.18 5.10
C SER A 43 -6.59 -17.64 4.54
N GLU A 44 -6.68 -18.95 4.27
CA GLU A 44 -7.92 -19.60 3.86
C GLU A 44 -8.75 -20.00 5.08
N SER A 45 -9.95 -19.43 5.21
CA SER A 45 -11.04 -20.05 5.97
C SER A 45 -12.39 -19.45 5.56
N GLU A 46 -12.87 -19.83 4.37
CA GLU A 46 -14.25 -19.59 3.97
C GLU A 46 -15.18 -20.69 4.51
N GLN A 47 -16.27 -20.27 5.15
CA GLN A 47 -17.52 -21.01 5.11
C GLN A 47 -18.68 -20.05 5.38
N ASP A 48 -19.45 -19.80 4.33
CA ASP A 48 -20.59 -18.89 4.29
C ASP A 48 -21.84 -19.57 4.84
N GLY A 49 -22.52 -18.89 5.76
CA GLY A 49 -23.81 -19.30 6.29
C GLY A 49 -24.72 -18.08 6.40
N LYS A 50 -25.69 -17.97 5.49
CA LYS A 50 -26.78 -16.97 5.57
C LYS A 50 -27.54 -17.14 6.89
N LEU A 51 -27.71 -16.06 7.66
CA LEU A 51 -28.67 -16.01 8.76
C LEU A 51 -29.78 -14.97 8.51
N PRO A 52 -31.00 -15.20 9.04
CA PRO A 52 -32.18 -14.38 8.83
C PRO A 52 -32.25 -13.19 9.80
N SER A 53 -33.15 -12.24 9.49
CA SER A 53 -33.36 -10.99 10.22
C SER A 53 -33.79 -11.18 11.67
N GLU A 54 -33.16 -10.45 12.59
CA GLU A 54 -33.57 -10.39 13.99
C GLU A 54 -34.37 -9.11 14.29
N THR A 55 -35.56 -9.31 14.86
CA THR A 55 -36.38 -8.34 15.57
C THR A 55 -35.83 -8.10 16.98
N SER A 56 -35.76 -6.82 17.37
CA SER A 56 -35.30 -6.34 18.68
C SER A 56 -36.26 -6.68 19.82
N ALA A 57 -35.76 -7.34 20.88
CA ALA A 57 -36.41 -7.40 22.18
C ALA A 57 -35.54 -6.68 23.21
N ASP A 58 -36.14 -5.69 23.87
CA ASP A 58 -35.58 -4.81 24.90
C ASP A 58 -35.73 -5.48 26.26
N ASN A 59 -34.62 -5.74 26.97
CA ASN A 59 -34.62 -6.19 28.35
C ASN A 59 -33.54 -5.43 29.13
N SER A 60 -33.99 -4.40 29.84
CA SER A 60 -33.19 -3.66 30.82
C SER A 60 -33.26 -4.32 32.19
N GLU A 61 -32.15 -4.92 32.65
CA GLU A 61 -31.97 -5.37 34.04
C GLU A 61 -31.23 -4.30 34.89
N PRO A 62 -31.42 -4.27 36.23
CA PRO A 62 -30.93 -3.19 37.09
C PRO A 62 -29.43 -3.32 37.44
N GLU A 63 -28.76 -2.16 37.61
CA GLU A 63 -27.33 -2.05 37.90
C GLU A 63 -26.90 -2.62 39.28
N GLU A 64 -25.93 -3.55 39.27
CA GLU A 64 -25.18 -3.96 40.47
C GLU A 64 -23.91 -3.10 40.69
N PRO A 65 -23.47 -2.90 41.95
CA PRO A 65 -22.33 -2.06 42.30
C PRO A 65 -20.98 -2.65 41.85
N PRO A 66 -19.92 -1.83 41.66
CA PRO A 66 -18.63 -2.28 41.13
C PRO A 66 -17.92 -3.25 42.08
N GLN A 67 -17.71 -4.49 41.63
CA GLN A 67 -16.94 -5.50 42.35
C GLN A 67 -15.44 -5.14 42.44
N ARG A 68 -14.82 -5.44 43.60
CA ARG A 68 -13.37 -5.33 43.83
C ARG A 68 -12.62 -6.33 42.95
N VAL A 69 -11.83 -5.81 42.01
CA VAL A 69 -10.95 -6.59 41.11
C VAL A 69 -9.88 -7.33 41.92
N ARG A 70 -9.81 -8.67 41.82
CA ARG A 70 -8.81 -9.53 42.48
C ARG A 70 -7.73 -9.93 41.47
N ARG A 71 -6.49 -10.18 41.94
CA ARG A 71 -5.38 -10.65 41.07
C ARG A 71 -5.68 -11.98 40.33
N THR A 72 -6.64 -12.77 40.82
CA THR A 72 -7.10 -14.02 40.20
C THR A 72 -7.86 -13.83 38.89
N ASP A 73 -8.29 -12.61 38.61
CA ASP A 73 -9.18 -12.27 37.51
C ASP A 73 -8.43 -11.98 36.20
N PHE A 74 -7.13 -12.29 36.16
CA PHE A 74 -6.26 -12.05 35.00
C PHE A 74 -5.41 -13.28 34.65
N TYR A 75 -5.06 -13.42 33.37
CA TYR A 75 -3.90 -14.20 32.91
C TYR A 75 -2.67 -13.30 32.82
N ALA A 76 -1.48 -13.85 33.01
CA ALA A 76 -0.22 -13.12 32.94
C ALA A 76 0.61 -13.59 31.75
N GLY A 77 1.04 -12.66 30.91
CA GLY A 77 2.05 -12.88 29.88
C GLY A 77 3.41 -13.15 30.51
N VAL A 78 4.31 -13.75 29.71
CA VAL A 78 5.70 -14.05 30.08
C VAL A 78 6.46 -12.79 30.50
N ASP A 79 6.11 -11.62 29.96
CA ASP A 79 6.68 -10.32 30.32
C ASP A 79 5.98 -9.60 31.49
N GLY A 80 4.95 -10.21 32.09
CA GLY A 80 4.15 -9.64 33.15
C GLY A 80 2.91 -8.85 32.67
N THR A 81 2.61 -8.86 31.37
CA THR A 81 1.38 -8.27 30.81
C THR A 81 0.13 -8.94 31.39
N MET A 82 -0.84 -8.17 31.85
CA MET A 82 -2.06 -8.70 32.47
C MET A 82 -3.26 -8.71 31.51
N TRP A 83 -3.91 -9.85 31.37
CA TRP A 83 -5.05 -10.10 30.49
C TRP A 83 -6.30 -10.39 31.31
N SER A 84 -7.33 -9.55 31.23
CA SER A 84 -8.55 -9.75 32.01
C SER A 84 -9.30 -11.02 31.60
N LYS A 85 -9.70 -11.84 32.58
CA LYS A 85 -10.59 -12.99 32.39
C LYS A 85 -12.05 -12.57 32.25
N THR A 86 -12.40 -11.43 32.82
CA THR A 86 -13.75 -10.87 32.82
C THR A 86 -13.85 -9.73 31.81
N ALA A 87 -14.91 -9.76 31.00
CA ALA A 87 -15.25 -8.64 30.13
C ALA A 87 -15.47 -7.35 30.96
N PRO A 88 -15.12 -6.17 30.42
CA PRO A 88 -15.46 -4.93 31.07
C PRO A 88 -16.98 -4.78 31.08
N LEU A 89 -17.53 -4.36 32.22
CA LEU A 89 -18.96 -4.09 32.34
C LEU A 89 -19.35 -3.05 31.28
N ASN A 90 -20.32 -3.41 30.43
CA ASN A 90 -20.82 -2.56 29.36
C ASN A 90 -21.64 -1.43 30.00
N ARG A 91 -20.98 -0.39 30.50
CA ARG A 91 -21.62 0.77 31.15
C ARG A 91 -22.24 1.66 30.08
N GLY A 92 -23.35 1.18 29.52
CA GLY A 92 -24.18 1.87 28.55
C GLY A 92 -23.64 1.86 27.12
N ARG A 93 -24.54 1.67 26.17
CA ARG A 93 -24.33 2.02 24.76
C ARG A 93 -23.87 3.48 24.71
N THR A 94 -22.72 3.76 24.10
CA THR A 94 -22.30 5.14 23.81
C THR A 94 -23.46 5.86 23.13
N ARG A 95 -23.97 6.93 23.75
CA ARG A 95 -25.14 7.64 23.25
C ARG A 95 -24.88 8.06 21.79
N SER A 96 -25.82 7.78 20.90
CA SER A 96 -25.68 7.94 19.44
C SER A 96 -25.28 9.35 18.99
N HIS A 97 -25.47 10.37 19.83
CA HIS A 97 -25.17 11.77 19.52
C HIS A 97 -23.72 12.20 19.79
N ASN A 98 -22.85 11.34 20.33
CA ASN A 98 -21.41 11.64 20.49
C ASN A 98 -20.53 11.03 19.39
N ILE A 99 -21.14 10.47 18.34
CA ILE A 99 -20.43 10.00 17.15
C ILE A 99 -20.35 11.17 16.19
N VAL A 100 -19.21 11.86 16.14
CA VAL A 100 -18.89 12.76 15.01
C VAL A 100 -18.68 11.88 13.78
N PHE A 101 -19.78 11.56 13.10
CA PHE A 101 -19.74 10.79 11.86
C PHE A 101 -19.25 11.72 10.74
N VAL A 102 -17.95 11.65 10.44
CA VAL A 102 -17.41 12.25 9.23
C VAL A 102 -17.63 11.23 8.10
N PRO A 103 -18.57 11.47 7.17
CA PRO A 103 -18.83 10.52 6.10
C PRO A 103 -17.55 10.32 5.26
N PRO A 104 -17.24 9.07 4.89
CA PRO A 104 -16.11 8.81 4.00
C PRO A 104 -16.40 9.40 2.62
N GLY A 105 -15.48 10.22 2.11
CA GLY A 105 -15.65 10.87 0.82
C GLY A 105 -14.50 11.81 0.45
N PRO A 106 -14.51 12.32 -0.78
CA PRO A 106 -13.55 13.33 -1.23
C PRO A 106 -13.59 14.57 -0.32
N LYS A 107 -12.42 15.18 -0.12
CA LYS A 107 -12.24 16.38 0.72
C LYS A 107 -11.57 17.49 -0.08
N GLY A 108 -11.88 18.74 0.28
CA GLY A 108 -11.25 19.92 -0.31
C GLY A 108 -11.40 19.96 -1.82
N ILE A 109 -10.30 20.24 -2.53
CA ILE A 109 -10.27 20.35 -4.00
C ILE A 109 -10.78 19.09 -4.72
N ALA A 110 -10.66 17.91 -4.09
CA ALA A 110 -11.12 16.66 -4.69
C ALA A 110 -12.65 16.60 -4.85
N GLN A 111 -13.42 17.42 -4.11
CA GLN A 111 -14.89 17.44 -4.23
C GLN A 111 -15.38 18.05 -5.55
N GLN A 112 -14.54 18.86 -6.20
CA GLN A 112 -14.90 19.59 -7.43
C GLN A 112 -14.49 18.83 -8.70
N LYS A 113 -13.73 17.75 -8.57
CA LYS A 113 -13.04 17.06 -9.66
C LYS A 113 -13.81 15.82 -10.09
N THR A 114 -14.77 15.97 -11.01
CA THR A 114 -15.68 14.88 -11.40
C THR A 114 -15.19 14.05 -12.57
N ALA A 115 -14.37 14.58 -13.48
CA ALA A 115 -13.86 13.82 -14.62
C ALA A 115 -12.65 12.94 -14.23
N ILE A 116 -12.44 11.81 -14.92
CA ILE A 116 -11.32 10.89 -14.61
C ILE A 116 -9.95 11.58 -14.74
N PRO A 117 -9.65 12.35 -15.82
CA PRO A 117 -8.37 13.06 -15.93
C PRO A 117 -8.17 14.09 -14.81
N ASP A 118 -9.25 14.74 -14.41
CA ASP A 118 -9.28 15.69 -13.30
C ASP A 118 -8.99 15.01 -11.97
N CYS A 119 -9.53 13.82 -11.73
CA CYS A 119 -9.20 13.01 -10.54
C CYS A 119 -7.73 12.55 -10.55
N LEU A 120 -7.20 12.16 -11.71
CA LEU A 120 -5.82 11.69 -11.84
C LEU A 120 -4.81 12.81 -11.57
N SER A 121 -5.12 14.04 -12.00
CA SER A 121 -4.27 15.21 -11.75
C SER A 121 -4.14 15.61 -10.28
N LEU A 122 -4.95 15.03 -9.37
CA LEU A 122 -4.76 15.18 -7.92
C LEU A 122 -3.59 14.36 -7.37
N PHE A 123 -3.17 13.32 -8.11
CA PHE A 123 -2.09 12.41 -7.70
C PHE A 123 -0.86 12.55 -8.61
N VAL A 124 -1.08 12.83 -9.89
CA VAL A 124 -0.05 13.11 -10.89
C VAL A 124 -0.28 14.50 -11.43
N ASP A 125 0.16 15.50 -10.67
CA ASP A 125 -0.03 16.91 -10.99
C ASP A 125 0.98 17.42 -12.03
N ASP A 126 0.77 18.65 -12.49
CA ASP A 126 1.60 19.28 -13.50
C ASP A 126 3.05 19.43 -13.03
N ASN A 127 3.27 19.68 -11.73
CA ASN A 127 4.60 19.78 -11.14
C ASN A 127 5.36 18.44 -11.19
N ILE A 128 4.71 17.30 -10.93
CA ILE A 128 5.31 15.97 -11.11
C ILE A 128 5.72 15.77 -12.58
N ILE A 129 4.85 16.10 -13.53
CA ILE A 129 5.15 15.97 -14.96
C ILE A 129 6.31 16.87 -15.39
N GLU A 130 6.37 18.10 -14.88
CA GLU A 130 7.47 19.04 -15.12
C GLU A 130 8.79 18.52 -14.54
N LEU A 131 8.78 17.96 -13.32
CA LEU A 131 9.96 17.35 -12.70
C LEU A 131 10.44 16.13 -13.49
N LEU A 132 9.53 15.27 -13.94
CA LEU A 132 9.86 14.13 -14.80
C LEU A 132 10.52 14.59 -16.10
N SER A 133 9.94 15.59 -16.76
CA SER A 133 10.48 16.16 -18.00
C SER A 133 11.88 16.75 -17.76
N LYS A 134 12.04 17.53 -16.69
CA LYS A 134 13.30 18.18 -16.31
C LYS A 134 14.42 17.17 -16.06
N TYR A 135 14.21 16.19 -15.20
CA TYR A 135 15.26 15.24 -14.82
C TYR A 135 15.57 14.24 -15.94
N THR A 136 14.57 13.86 -16.72
CA THR A 136 14.77 13.04 -17.93
C THR A 136 15.63 13.80 -18.95
N ASN A 137 15.39 15.10 -19.16
CA ASN A 137 16.20 15.92 -20.07
C ASN A 137 17.68 16.00 -19.65
N ILE A 138 17.99 16.05 -18.35
CA ILE A 138 19.39 15.99 -17.87
C ILE A 138 20.06 14.69 -18.34
N LYS A 139 19.37 13.55 -18.26
CA LYS A 139 19.94 12.28 -18.75
C LYS A 139 19.99 12.22 -20.27
N ILE A 140 19.00 12.79 -20.98
CA ILE A 140 19.02 12.90 -22.44
C ILE A 140 20.25 13.67 -22.90
N ASP A 141 20.58 14.78 -22.25
CA ASP A 141 21.76 15.59 -22.57
C ASP A 141 23.08 14.80 -22.41
N TYR A 142 23.14 13.89 -21.43
CA TYR A 142 24.28 12.98 -21.25
C TYR A 142 24.34 11.87 -22.33
N LEU A 143 23.18 11.43 -22.81
CA LEU A 143 23.09 10.36 -23.80
C LEU A 143 23.24 10.86 -25.24
N LYS A 144 23.00 12.15 -25.52
CA LYS A 144 22.87 12.68 -26.89
C LYS A 144 24.05 12.35 -27.80
N ASP A 145 25.27 12.39 -27.27
CA ASP A 145 26.50 12.18 -28.05
C ASP A 145 26.70 10.69 -28.39
N LYS A 146 25.99 9.77 -27.71
CA LYS A 146 26.01 8.33 -28.01
C LYS A 146 25.10 7.97 -29.20
N TYR A 147 24.24 8.89 -29.67
CA TYR A 147 23.32 8.65 -30.77
C TYR A 147 23.84 9.27 -32.06
N SER A 148 23.87 8.48 -33.13
CA SER A 148 24.32 8.94 -34.46
C SER A 148 23.35 9.94 -35.10
N ARG A 149 22.06 9.88 -34.75
CA ARG A 149 21.00 10.75 -35.27
C ARG A 149 20.49 11.66 -34.16
N GLN A 150 20.70 12.97 -34.33
CA GLN A 150 20.28 13.98 -33.35
C GLN A 150 18.81 13.91 -32.97
N ARG A 151 17.93 13.59 -33.93
CA ARG A 151 16.48 13.52 -33.69
C ARG A 151 16.09 12.44 -32.68
N ASP A 152 16.89 11.38 -32.55
CA ASP A 152 16.61 10.24 -31.69
C ASP A 152 16.91 10.59 -30.21
N SER A 153 17.68 11.67 -29.97
CA SER A 153 18.06 12.20 -28.66
C SER A 153 17.52 13.61 -28.38
N ASN A 154 16.43 14.01 -29.05
CA ASN A 154 15.77 15.28 -28.78
C ASN A 154 15.24 15.35 -27.32
N PRO A 155 15.25 16.53 -26.69
CA PRO A 155 14.66 16.73 -25.38
C PRO A 155 13.15 16.43 -25.39
N THR A 156 12.62 16.06 -24.24
CA THR A 156 11.20 15.79 -23.99
C THR A 156 10.50 16.98 -23.33
N ASP A 157 9.19 17.08 -23.49
CA ASP A 157 8.36 18.09 -22.85
C ASP A 157 7.22 17.45 -22.04
N HIS A 158 6.46 18.28 -21.34
CA HIS A 158 5.36 17.83 -20.50
C HIS A 158 4.21 17.19 -21.31
N ILE A 159 4.07 17.49 -22.60
CA ILE A 159 3.04 16.90 -23.47
C ILE A 159 3.46 15.47 -23.85
N GLU A 160 4.71 15.30 -24.27
CA GLU A 160 5.29 14.01 -24.59
C GLU A 160 5.35 13.10 -23.35
N MET A 161 5.69 13.64 -22.18
CA MET A 161 5.67 12.88 -20.92
C MET A 161 4.26 12.44 -20.52
N ARG A 162 3.22 13.25 -20.78
CA ARG A 162 1.83 12.81 -20.63
C ARG A 162 1.47 11.71 -21.64
N GLY A 163 1.94 11.83 -22.88
CA GLY A 163 1.79 10.78 -23.89
C GLY A 163 2.44 9.47 -23.46
N TYR A 164 3.65 9.52 -22.90
CA TYR A 164 4.36 8.37 -22.35
C TYR A 164 3.56 7.68 -21.24
N ILE A 165 3.07 8.45 -20.27
CA ILE A 165 2.21 7.94 -19.19
C ILE A 165 0.90 7.37 -19.75
N GLY A 166 0.31 8.04 -20.74
CA GLY A 166 -0.91 7.57 -21.42
C GLY A 166 -0.73 6.20 -22.07
N ILE A 167 0.42 5.95 -22.69
CA ILE A 167 0.76 4.63 -23.26
C ILE A 167 0.86 3.57 -22.17
N LEU A 168 1.51 3.87 -21.04
CA LEU A 168 1.60 2.94 -19.90
C LEU A 168 0.21 2.58 -19.34
N LEU A 169 -0.63 3.59 -19.11
CA LEU A 169 -2.01 3.39 -18.65
C LEU A 169 -2.83 2.58 -19.66
N MET A 170 -2.66 2.84 -20.96
CA MET A 170 -3.37 2.10 -22.01
C MET A 170 -2.92 0.64 -22.08
N ALA A 171 -1.62 0.37 -21.94
CA ALA A 171 -1.08 -0.98 -21.88
C ALA A 171 -1.63 -1.78 -20.69
N GLY A 172 -1.73 -1.17 -19.50
CA GLY A 172 -2.32 -1.80 -18.32
C GLY A 172 -3.81 -2.12 -18.46
N VAL A 173 -4.58 -1.20 -19.07
CA VAL A 173 -6.00 -1.43 -19.36
C VAL A 173 -6.19 -2.60 -20.31
N MET A 174 -5.34 -2.70 -21.34
CA MET A 174 -5.42 -3.73 -22.37
C MET A 174 -4.75 -5.06 -21.98
N LYS A 175 -4.23 -5.16 -20.74
CA LYS A 175 -3.52 -6.34 -20.22
C LYS A 175 -2.27 -6.69 -21.04
N MET A 176 -1.58 -5.68 -21.55
CA MET A 176 -0.42 -5.83 -22.44
C MET A 176 0.92 -5.45 -21.78
N SER A 177 0.94 -5.13 -20.49
CA SER A 177 2.14 -4.57 -19.82
C SER A 177 3.34 -5.51 -19.80
N ARG A 178 3.09 -6.83 -19.80
CA ARG A 178 4.12 -7.87 -19.89
C ARG A 178 4.52 -8.23 -21.33
N LEU A 179 3.87 -7.64 -22.34
CA LEU A 179 4.24 -7.87 -23.73
C LEU A 179 5.47 -7.04 -24.12
N ASN A 180 6.20 -7.56 -25.10
CA ASN A 180 7.28 -6.82 -25.71
C ASN A 180 6.72 -5.59 -26.44
N THR A 181 7.54 -4.53 -26.52
CA THR A 181 7.12 -3.26 -27.14
C THR A 181 6.75 -3.42 -28.61
N ASP A 182 7.38 -4.33 -29.34
CA ASP A 182 7.10 -4.60 -30.75
C ASP A 182 5.65 -5.05 -30.95
N GLN A 183 5.14 -5.89 -30.05
CA GLN A 183 3.75 -6.34 -30.05
C GLN A 183 2.77 -5.22 -29.68
N ILE A 184 3.12 -4.38 -28.71
CA ILE A 184 2.25 -3.27 -28.27
C ILE A 184 2.12 -2.20 -29.37
N PHE A 185 3.20 -1.94 -30.12
CA PHE A 185 3.28 -0.91 -31.16
C PHE A 185 3.06 -1.47 -32.59
N ASP A 186 2.69 -2.75 -32.74
CA ASP A 186 2.50 -3.37 -34.04
C ASP A 186 1.27 -2.82 -34.78
N HIS A 187 1.52 -2.00 -35.79
CA HIS A 187 0.51 -1.47 -36.71
C HIS A 187 0.41 -2.26 -38.01
N VAL A 188 1.34 -3.19 -38.28
CA VAL A 188 1.44 -3.91 -39.55
C VAL A 188 0.57 -5.15 -39.53
N LYS A 189 0.59 -5.92 -38.43
CA LYS A 189 -0.28 -7.10 -38.28
C LYS A 189 -1.59 -6.77 -37.58
N HIS A 190 -1.83 -5.49 -37.27
CA HIS A 190 -3.00 -5.00 -36.54
C HIS A 190 -3.22 -5.70 -35.18
N THR A 191 -2.12 -6.11 -34.53
CA THR A 191 -2.14 -6.73 -33.20
C THR A 191 -1.86 -5.74 -32.07
N GLY A 192 -1.25 -4.60 -32.39
CA GLY A 192 -1.04 -3.48 -31.47
C GLY A 192 -2.27 -2.58 -31.34
N ILE A 193 -2.09 -1.48 -30.61
CA ILE A 193 -3.17 -0.52 -30.34
C ILE A 193 -2.94 0.76 -31.13
N ASP A 194 -3.92 1.15 -31.94
CA ASP A 194 -3.79 2.31 -32.83
C ASP A 194 -3.45 3.59 -32.09
N ALA A 195 -4.12 3.83 -30.97
CA ALA A 195 -3.87 4.99 -30.12
C ALA A 195 -2.42 5.06 -29.61
N ILE A 196 -1.75 3.92 -29.38
CA ILE A 196 -0.38 3.88 -28.87
C ILE A 196 0.61 4.34 -29.94
N TYR A 197 0.57 3.77 -31.15
CA TYR A 197 1.51 4.17 -32.21
C TYR A 197 1.23 5.59 -32.74
N LEU A 198 -0.02 6.07 -32.66
CA LEU A 198 -0.38 7.44 -33.00
C LEU A 198 0.12 8.46 -31.96
N THR A 199 0.38 8.03 -30.72
CA THR A 199 0.89 8.91 -29.65
C THR A 199 2.39 9.17 -29.80
N MET A 200 3.19 8.12 -29.99
CA MET A 200 4.61 8.25 -30.31
C MET A 200 5.13 6.97 -30.97
N SER A 201 6.32 7.04 -31.59
CA SER A 201 6.97 5.85 -32.14
C SER A 201 7.49 4.89 -31.05
N GLU A 202 7.56 3.60 -31.37
CA GLU A 202 8.14 2.58 -30.49
C GLU A 202 9.58 2.94 -30.07
N GLN A 203 10.39 3.42 -31.03
CA GLN A 203 11.77 3.81 -30.78
C GLN A 203 11.87 4.97 -29.78
N ARG A 204 10.99 5.97 -29.92
CA ARG A 204 10.92 7.09 -28.97
C ARG A 204 10.45 6.63 -27.59
N PHE A 205 9.45 5.74 -27.52
CA PHE A 205 8.99 5.17 -26.25
C PHE A 205 10.10 4.40 -25.54
N LYS A 206 10.86 3.56 -26.25
CA LYS A 206 12.03 2.86 -25.70
C LYS A 206 13.10 3.83 -25.23
N PHE A 207 13.39 4.87 -26.01
CA PHE A 207 14.36 5.90 -25.64
C PHE A 207 13.97 6.62 -24.35
N LEU A 208 12.72 7.12 -24.25
CA LEU A 208 12.22 7.78 -23.05
C LEU A 208 12.21 6.83 -21.85
N THR A 209 11.82 5.57 -22.03
CA THR A 209 11.87 4.57 -20.96
C THR A 209 13.28 4.46 -20.40
N ARG A 210 14.31 4.40 -21.24
CA ARG A 210 15.74 4.34 -20.82
C ARG A 210 16.22 5.64 -20.17
N ALA A 211 15.84 6.78 -20.74
CA ALA A 211 16.26 8.09 -20.28
C ALA A 211 15.53 8.56 -18.99
N LEU A 212 14.39 7.95 -18.65
CA LEU A 212 13.55 8.35 -17.51
C LEU A 212 14.38 8.48 -16.23
N ARG A 213 14.33 9.65 -15.59
CA ARG A 213 14.97 9.94 -14.30
C ARG A 213 14.05 10.76 -13.40
N PHE A 214 14.24 10.60 -12.09
CA PHE A 214 13.39 11.20 -11.05
C PHE A 214 14.17 12.18 -10.16
N ASP A 215 15.44 12.41 -10.47
CA ASP A 215 16.36 13.21 -9.68
C ASP A 215 17.43 13.87 -10.55
N ASN A 216 18.12 14.86 -10.00
CA ASN A 216 19.35 15.37 -10.62
C ASN A 216 20.53 14.51 -10.17
N ILE A 217 21.31 14.02 -11.13
CA ILE A 217 22.52 13.22 -10.90
C ILE A 217 23.62 14.03 -10.20
N GLU A 218 23.76 15.32 -10.53
CA GLU A 218 24.87 16.18 -10.10
C GLU A 218 24.86 16.44 -8.59
N ASN A 219 23.70 16.40 -7.95
CA ASN A 219 23.54 16.62 -6.52
C ASN A 219 23.10 15.35 -5.78
N ARG A 220 23.29 14.16 -6.36
CA ARG A 220 23.05 12.86 -5.66
C ARG A 220 23.88 12.77 -4.38
N HIS A 221 25.16 13.16 -4.46
CA HIS A 221 26.09 13.09 -3.33
C HIS A 221 25.67 14.00 -2.16
N ASP A 222 25.01 15.12 -2.45
CA ASP A 222 24.53 16.06 -1.43
C ASP A 222 23.21 15.63 -0.77
N ARG A 223 22.57 14.55 -1.27
CA ARG A 223 21.28 14.03 -0.78
C ARG A 223 21.41 12.91 0.25
N ALA A 224 22.55 12.77 0.91
CA ALA A 224 22.59 12.01 2.16
C ALA A 224 21.47 12.52 3.06
N GLN A 225 20.64 11.62 3.62
CA GLN A 225 19.49 12.02 4.42
C GLN A 225 19.96 12.95 5.54
N PRO A 226 19.61 14.24 5.51
CA PRO A 226 20.20 15.20 6.43
C PRO A 226 19.77 14.87 7.86
N GLU A 227 20.64 15.15 8.83
CA GLU A 227 20.25 15.17 10.24
C GLU A 227 19.01 16.05 10.42
N GLY A 228 17.95 15.51 11.02
CA GLY A 228 16.69 16.24 11.21
C GLY A 228 15.42 15.42 10.91
N PRO A 229 14.30 16.08 10.55
CA PRO A 229 12.95 15.49 10.61
C PRO A 229 12.71 14.35 9.62
N PHE A 230 13.61 14.17 8.64
CA PHE A 230 13.50 13.13 7.63
C PHE A 230 14.25 11.85 8.02
N ARG A 231 15.25 11.93 8.91
CA ARG A 231 15.96 10.75 9.44
C ARG A 231 15.10 10.03 10.47
N LEU A 232 14.24 9.15 9.97
CA LEU A 232 13.22 8.47 10.76
C LEU A 232 13.61 7.01 11.02
N SER A 233 13.27 6.53 12.21
CA SER A 233 13.43 5.13 12.60
C SER A 233 12.59 4.21 11.73
N ASN A 234 13.21 3.13 11.23
CA ASN A 234 12.54 2.05 10.50
C ASN A 234 12.03 0.94 11.43
N GLU A 235 12.10 1.14 12.74
CA GLU A 235 11.48 0.24 13.70
C GLU A 235 9.97 0.14 13.43
N ARG A 236 9.44 -1.08 13.50
CA ARG A 236 8.05 -1.42 13.12
C ARG A 236 7.03 -0.50 13.78
N HIS A 237 7.21 -0.29 15.08
CA HIS A 237 6.40 0.61 15.89
C HIS A 237 6.36 2.04 15.32
N ASP A 238 7.50 2.59 14.94
CA ASP A 238 7.61 3.97 14.47
C ASP A 238 7.07 4.12 13.04
N VAL A 239 7.19 3.08 12.21
CA VAL A 239 6.52 3.00 10.90
C VAL A 239 5.00 3.02 11.06
N ILE A 240 4.45 2.17 11.94
CA ILE A 240 2.99 2.09 12.19
C ILE A 240 2.46 3.43 12.68
N MET A 241 3.12 4.03 13.67
CA MET A 241 2.68 5.32 14.21
C MET A 241 2.77 6.45 13.16
N ARG A 242 3.75 6.41 12.24
CA ARG A 242 3.83 7.35 11.11
C ARG A 242 2.68 7.15 10.11
N MET A 243 2.38 5.91 9.73
CA MET A 243 1.27 5.59 8.84
C MET A 243 -0.09 5.93 9.45
N ALA A 244 -0.24 5.76 10.78
CA ALA A 244 -1.48 6.06 11.50
C ALA A 244 -1.73 7.56 11.69
N ARG A 245 -0.74 8.44 11.53
CA ARG A 245 -0.88 9.91 11.75
C ARG A 245 -2.16 10.52 11.17
N PRO A 246 -2.60 10.21 9.94
CA PRO A 246 -3.80 10.81 9.37
C PRO A 246 -5.10 10.38 10.06
N VAL A 247 -5.09 9.31 10.86
CA VAL A 247 -6.28 8.74 11.53
C VAL A 247 -6.23 8.82 13.07
N LEU A 248 -5.11 9.30 13.65
CA LEU A 248 -4.99 9.54 15.08
C LEU A 248 -6.02 10.58 15.56
N GLY A 249 -6.61 10.33 16.73
CA GLY A 249 -7.58 11.22 17.39
C GLY A 249 -8.95 11.28 16.73
N LYS A 250 -9.20 10.49 15.68
CA LYS A 250 -10.47 10.47 14.94
C LYS A 250 -11.44 9.39 15.43
N HIS A 251 -11.09 8.67 16.50
CA HIS A 251 -11.88 7.54 17.01
C HIS A 251 -12.17 6.48 15.93
N LEU A 252 -11.23 6.33 15.00
CA LEU A 252 -11.26 5.29 13.97
C LEU A 252 -10.58 4.02 14.48
N ASN A 253 -10.89 2.91 13.83
CA ASN A 253 -10.27 1.62 14.10
C ASN A 253 -9.27 1.27 12.97
N ILE A 254 -8.12 0.72 13.35
CA ILE A 254 -7.12 0.17 12.42
C ILE A 254 -7.14 -1.35 12.51
N THR A 255 -7.38 -2.03 11.38
CA THR A 255 -7.19 -3.48 11.29
C THR A 255 -5.78 -3.76 10.77
N MET A 256 -5.05 -4.64 11.44
CA MET A 256 -3.67 -4.97 11.08
C MET A 256 -3.38 -6.46 11.22
N ASP A 257 -2.38 -6.91 10.49
CA ASP A 257 -1.89 -8.29 10.54
C ASP A 257 -0.88 -8.51 11.69
N ASN A 258 -0.55 -9.78 11.95
CA ASN A 258 0.28 -10.25 13.06
C ASN A 258 1.67 -9.61 13.14
N TRP A 259 2.22 -9.19 11.99
CA TRP A 259 3.53 -8.57 11.88
C TRP A 259 3.55 -7.20 12.56
N PHE A 260 2.44 -6.46 12.45
CA PHE A 260 2.27 -5.08 12.94
C PHE A 260 1.71 -5.04 14.37
N SER A 261 0.90 -6.03 14.72
CA SER A 261 0.22 -6.18 15.99
C SER A 261 1.16 -6.25 17.19
N SER A 262 1.06 -5.36 18.18
CA SER A 262 1.69 -5.55 19.50
C SER A 262 0.96 -4.79 20.58
N GLN A 263 1.13 -5.21 21.84
CA GLN A 263 0.53 -4.51 22.98
C GLN A 263 1.02 -3.06 23.08
N ARG A 264 2.31 -2.82 22.81
CA ARG A 264 2.90 -1.47 22.82
C ARG A 264 2.22 -0.56 21.80
N VAL A 265 2.05 -1.03 20.56
CA VAL A 265 1.36 -0.28 19.49
C VAL A 265 -0.09 -0.02 19.89
N ALA A 266 -0.79 -1.04 20.38
CA ALA A 266 -2.19 -0.92 20.79
C ALA A 266 -2.39 0.14 21.89
N LYS A 267 -1.51 0.14 22.90
CA LYS A 267 -1.54 1.12 23.98
C LYS A 267 -1.35 2.54 23.45
N GLN A 268 -0.36 2.75 22.59
CA GLN A 268 -0.07 4.09 22.08
C GLN A 268 -1.16 4.59 21.11
N LEU A 269 -1.71 3.73 20.26
CA LEU A 269 -2.85 4.10 19.41
C LEU A 269 -4.04 4.52 20.28
N PHE A 270 -4.33 3.77 21.33
CA PHE A 270 -5.42 4.08 22.24
C PHE A 270 -5.21 5.41 22.98
N GLU A 271 -4.00 5.67 23.49
CA GLU A 271 -3.64 6.96 24.10
C GLU A 271 -3.84 8.13 23.13
N ASN A 272 -3.71 7.90 21.82
CA ASN A 272 -3.99 8.86 20.76
C ASN A 272 -5.45 8.82 20.26
N GLY A 273 -6.37 8.14 20.94
CA GLY A 273 -7.80 8.10 20.58
C GLY A 273 -8.13 7.26 19.35
N THR A 274 -7.32 6.26 19.02
CA THR A 274 -7.50 5.33 17.89
C THR A 274 -7.48 3.89 18.39
N THR A 275 -8.40 3.05 17.95
CA THR A 275 -8.43 1.63 18.35
C THR A 275 -7.76 0.75 17.29
N MET A 276 -7.40 -0.48 17.67
CA MET A 276 -6.90 -1.46 16.72
C MET A 276 -7.47 -2.86 16.93
N VAL A 277 -7.49 -3.62 15.83
CA VAL A 277 -7.82 -5.04 15.76
C VAL A 277 -6.75 -5.75 14.96
N GLY A 278 -6.30 -6.90 15.44
CA GLY A 278 -5.37 -7.71 14.68
C GLY A 278 -5.17 -9.08 15.29
N THR A 279 -4.42 -9.89 14.57
CA THR A 279 -3.93 -11.19 15.04
C THR A 279 -2.64 -11.00 15.83
N MET A 280 -2.39 -11.83 16.84
CA MET A 280 -1.11 -11.90 17.55
C MET A 280 -0.49 -13.27 17.34
N ARG A 281 0.82 -13.28 17.11
CA ARG A 281 1.58 -14.52 17.18
C ARG A 281 1.68 -15.00 18.64
N ARG A 282 1.51 -16.30 18.84
CA ARG A 282 1.59 -16.97 20.15
C ARG A 282 2.96 -16.88 20.84
N ASP A 283 4.02 -16.64 20.07
CA ASP A 283 5.40 -16.59 20.55
C ASP A 283 5.77 -15.25 21.20
N LYS A 284 4.87 -14.27 21.20
CA LYS A 284 5.12 -12.98 21.85
C LYS A 284 5.06 -13.12 23.37
N ARG A 285 6.03 -12.48 24.05
CA ARG A 285 6.15 -12.52 25.52
C ARG A 285 4.95 -11.90 26.24
N GLU A 286 4.20 -11.04 25.57
CA GLU A 286 2.97 -10.43 26.07
C GLU A 286 1.78 -11.41 26.09
N VAL A 287 1.85 -12.57 25.42
CA VAL A 287 0.81 -13.60 25.38
C VAL A 287 0.96 -14.57 26.57
N PRO A 288 -0.11 -14.83 27.36
CA PRO A 288 -0.13 -15.85 28.39
C PRO A 288 0.05 -17.26 27.83
N CYS A 289 0.80 -18.10 28.55
CA CYS A 289 1.08 -19.49 28.15
C CYS A 289 -0.18 -20.34 27.99
N GLU A 290 -1.26 -20.00 28.70
CA GLU A 290 -2.56 -20.66 28.63
C GLU A 290 -3.21 -20.55 27.24
N PHE A 291 -2.82 -19.56 26.44
CA PHE A 291 -3.31 -19.37 25.07
C PHE A 291 -2.38 -19.99 24.01
N CYS A 292 -1.25 -20.60 24.40
CA CYS A 292 -0.30 -21.20 23.46
C CYS A 292 -0.76 -22.53 22.83
N VAL A 293 -2.01 -22.97 23.08
CA VAL A 293 -2.60 -24.20 22.52
C VAL A 293 -3.16 -23.97 21.11
N GLU A 294 -3.39 -22.72 20.71
CA GLU A 294 -3.94 -22.32 19.40
C GLU A 294 -2.84 -21.77 18.47
N GLU A 295 -3.03 -21.87 17.14
CA GLU A 295 -2.02 -21.44 16.14
C GLU A 295 -1.91 -19.91 16.02
N GLU A 296 -3.02 -19.18 16.12
CA GLU A 296 -3.08 -17.71 16.12
C GLU A 296 -4.19 -17.20 17.07
N ILE A 297 -3.94 -16.08 17.77
CA ILE A 297 -4.91 -15.49 18.71
C ILE A 297 -5.38 -14.14 18.16
N LEU A 298 -6.68 -13.95 18.05
CA LEU A 298 -7.28 -12.69 17.60
C LEU A 298 -7.70 -11.81 18.79
N TYR A 299 -7.38 -10.51 18.76
CA TYR A 299 -7.61 -9.61 19.90
C TYR A 299 -8.02 -8.18 19.50
N PHE A 300 -8.78 -7.50 20.38
CA PHE A 300 -9.34 -6.15 20.20
C PHE A 300 -8.90 -5.32 21.40
N LEU A 301 -8.13 -4.24 21.26
CA LEU A 301 -7.62 -3.48 22.42
C LEU A 301 -8.18 -2.05 22.48
N PRO A 302 -9.37 -1.84 23.07
CA PRO A 302 -9.95 -0.52 23.28
C PRO A 302 -9.48 0.11 24.61
N SER A 303 -8.18 -0.01 24.93
CA SER A 303 -7.57 0.10 26.28
C SER A 303 -7.74 -1.13 27.14
N LEU A 304 -6.62 -1.74 27.50
CA LEU A 304 -6.39 -2.66 28.63
C LEU A 304 -7.42 -3.79 28.90
N VAL A 305 -8.37 -4.03 28.01
CA VAL A 305 -9.39 -5.06 28.16
C VAL A 305 -9.81 -5.48 26.75
N SER A 306 -9.24 -6.60 26.29
CA SER A 306 -9.71 -7.23 25.06
C SER A 306 -11.00 -7.99 25.32
N THR A 307 -12.09 -7.42 24.82
CA THR A 307 -13.40 -8.07 24.74
C THR A 307 -13.39 -9.20 23.72
N ASN A 308 -14.07 -10.27 24.10
CA ASN A 308 -14.34 -11.53 23.38
C ASN A 308 -13.22 -12.59 23.39
N HIS A 309 -12.76 -12.97 24.59
CA HIS A 309 -12.65 -14.41 24.87
C HIS A 309 -14.05 -14.95 25.17
N ALA A 310 -14.86 -15.12 24.12
CA ALA A 310 -15.83 -16.20 24.16
C ALA A 310 -15.05 -17.45 23.77
N LEU A 311 -14.50 -18.12 24.79
CA LEU A 311 -14.31 -19.57 24.76
C LEU A 311 -15.56 -20.15 24.11
N TRP A 312 -15.38 -20.77 22.94
CA TRP A 312 -16.27 -21.73 22.31
C TRP A 312 -17.66 -21.83 22.96
N CYS A 313 -18.64 -21.06 22.46
CA CYS A 313 -20.02 -21.33 22.82
C CYS A 313 -20.39 -22.67 22.17
N ARG A 314 -21.08 -23.53 22.93
CA ARG A 314 -21.53 -24.87 22.50
C ARG A 314 -22.42 -24.88 21.26
N ASP A 315 -22.77 -23.72 20.72
CA ASP A 315 -23.47 -23.50 19.46
C ASP A 315 -22.57 -22.77 18.44
N ARG A 316 -21.72 -23.51 17.73
CA ARG A 316 -21.13 -23.28 16.36
C ARG A 316 -20.92 -21.85 15.79
N GLN A 317 -20.92 -20.77 16.55
CA GLN A 317 -20.78 -19.41 16.05
C GLN A 317 -19.38 -18.84 16.33
N LYS A 318 -18.77 -18.26 15.29
CA LYS A 318 -17.47 -17.59 15.38
C LYS A 318 -17.59 -16.36 16.31
N PRO A 319 -16.58 -16.06 17.15
CA PRO A 319 -16.58 -14.85 17.97
C PRO A 319 -16.79 -13.58 17.14
N GLU A 320 -17.53 -12.60 17.66
CA GLU A 320 -17.83 -11.33 16.96
C GLU A 320 -16.56 -10.62 16.48
N ILE A 321 -15.51 -10.64 17.29
CA ILE A 321 -14.21 -10.07 16.95
C ILE A 321 -13.59 -10.73 15.71
N THR A 322 -13.73 -12.05 15.58
CA THR A 322 -13.29 -12.82 14.41
C THR A 322 -14.08 -12.45 13.18
N THR A 323 -15.39 -12.30 13.32
CA THR A 323 -16.25 -11.82 12.24
C THR A 323 -15.88 -10.40 11.80
N TYR A 324 -15.59 -9.50 12.74
CA TYR A 324 -15.17 -8.13 12.45
C TYR A 324 -13.79 -8.05 11.77
N TYR A 325 -12.81 -8.80 12.27
CA TYR A 325 -11.48 -8.89 11.66
C TYR A 325 -11.57 -9.41 10.22
N ASN A 326 -12.26 -10.52 10.01
CA ASN A 326 -12.42 -11.11 8.67
C ASN A 326 -13.10 -10.16 7.68
N ARG A 327 -14.01 -9.30 8.15
CA ARG A 327 -14.67 -8.28 7.33
C ARG A 327 -13.73 -7.14 6.91
N THR A 328 -12.68 -6.86 7.69
CA THR A 328 -11.85 -5.65 7.51
C THR A 328 -10.41 -5.94 7.08
N LYS A 329 -9.90 -7.16 7.27
CA LYS A 329 -8.50 -7.53 7.01
C LYS A 329 -8.09 -7.43 5.53
N ASN A 330 -9.02 -7.68 4.61
CA ASN A 330 -8.73 -7.76 3.17
C ASN A 330 -8.63 -6.38 2.47
N GLY A 331 -8.62 -5.27 3.20
CA GLY A 331 -8.66 -3.93 2.60
C GLY A 331 -7.45 -3.62 1.71
N VAL A 332 -6.25 -3.94 2.18
CA VAL A 332 -4.99 -3.74 1.44
C VAL A 332 -4.87 -4.78 0.32
N ASP A 333 -5.16 -6.05 0.60
CA ASP A 333 -5.13 -7.13 -0.40
C ASP A 333 -6.07 -6.86 -1.59
N LEU A 334 -7.20 -6.20 -1.34
CA LEU A 334 -8.13 -5.83 -2.41
C LEU A 334 -7.52 -4.77 -3.33
N VAL A 335 -6.79 -3.79 -2.77
CA VAL A 335 -6.07 -2.77 -3.55
C VAL A 335 -4.98 -3.44 -4.39
N ASP A 336 -4.20 -4.33 -3.78
CA ASP A 336 -3.15 -5.09 -4.46
C ASP A 336 -3.71 -5.92 -5.62
N LYS A 337 -4.77 -6.70 -5.39
CA LYS A 337 -5.49 -7.44 -6.44
C LYS A 337 -5.99 -6.54 -7.55
N MET A 338 -6.55 -5.37 -7.22
CA MET A 338 -7.05 -4.42 -8.23
C MET A 338 -5.92 -3.82 -9.07
N CYS A 339 -4.78 -3.50 -8.46
CA CYS A 339 -3.59 -3.02 -9.15
C CYS A 339 -3.00 -4.13 -10.04
N SER A 340 -2.83 -5.35 -9.53
CA SER A 340 -2.34 -6.50 -10.30
C SER A 340 -3.20 -6.80 -11.54
N LEU A 341 -4.53 -6.63 -11.44
CA LEU A 341 -5.40 -6.81 -12.59
C LEU A 341 -5.03 -5.87 -13.74
N HIS A 342 -4.83 -4.57 -13.49
CA HIS A 342 -4.56 -3.57 -14.55
C HIS A 342 -3.16 -2.98 -14.41
N ASP A 343 -2.20 -3.84 -14.10
CA ASP A 343 -0.83 -3.45 -13.80
C ASP A 343 -0.18 -2.83 -15.03
N ILE A 344 0.49 -1.69 -14.86
CA ILE A 344 1.25 -0.99 -15.90
C ILE A 344 2.75 -1.33 -15.87
N LEU A 345 3.19 -2.15 -14.91
CA LEU A 345 4.58 -2.48 -14.70
C LEU A 345 5.21 -3.06 -15.96
N ARG A 346 6.40 -2.54 -16.27
CA ARG A 346 7.27 -3.07 -17.33
C ARG A 346 8.58 -3.53 -16.72
N ASN A 347 9.21 -4.53 -17.32
CA ASN A 347 10.51 -5.02 -16.86
C ASN A 347 11.55 -3.89 -16.89
N SER A 348 12.18 -3.66 -15.75
CA SER A 348 13.20 -2.63 -15.55
C SER A 348 14.23 -3.13 -14.55
N ARG A 349 15.51 -2.89 -14.85
CA ARG A 349 16.63 -3.14 -13.93
C ARG A 349 16.84 -1.98 -12.94
N ARG A 350 16.09 -0.88 -13.11
CA ARG A 350 16.19 0.33 -12.28
C ARG A 350 15.01 0.39 -11.31
N TRP A 351 15.27 0.14 -10.03
CA TRP A 351 14.26 0.15 -8.97
C TRP A 351 13.44 1.46 -8.88
N PRO A 352 13.96 2.68 -9.18
CA PRO A 352 13.15 3.90 -9.10
C PRO A 352 12.02 3.90 -10.14
N VAL A 353 12.23 3.23 -11.27
CA VAL A 353 11.22 3.09 -12.33
C VAL A 353 10.12 2.15 -11.89
N THR A 354 10.46 1.07 -11.18
CA THR A 354 9.47 0.15 -10.59
C THR A 354 8.58 0.88 -9.60
N VAL A 355 9.16 1.67 -8.68
CA VAL A 355 8.40 2.51 -7.74
C VAL A 355 7.49 3.50 -8.46
N PHE A 356 7.95 4.09 -9.57
CA PHE A 356 7.13 4.98 -10.38
C PHE A 356 5.90 4.25 -10.98
N TYR A 357 6.08 3.01 -11.46
CA TYR A 357 4.95 2.21 -11.95
C TYR A 357 3.93 1.90 -10.84
N ASP A 358 4.40 1.54 -9.65
CA ASP A 358 3.52 1.27 -8.51
C ASP A 358 2.73 2.51 -8.08
N LEU A 359 3.40 3.67 -8.03
CA LEU A 359 2.75 4.95 -7.72
C LEU A 359 1.69 5.31 -8.76
N LEU A 360 1.94 5.03 -10.03
CA LEU A 360 1.01 5.34 -11.10
C LEU A 360 -0.18 4.35 -11.12
N ASN A 361 0.03 3.07 -10.80
CA ASN A 361 -1.05 2.09 -10.54
C ASN A 361 -1.97 2.57 -9.40
N LEU A 362 -1.40 2.95 -8.26
CA LEU A 362 -2.15 3.46 -7.11
C LEU A 362 -2.88 4.77 -7.43
N SER A 363 -2.24 5.66 -8.20
CA SER A 363 -2.83 6.93 -8.62
C SER A 363 -4.04 6.72 -9.52
N ALA A 364 -3.95 5.80 -10.49
CA ALA A 364 -5.06 5.45 -11.37
C ALA A 364 -6.25 4.85 -10.59
N LEU A 365 -5.98 3.94 -9.64
CA LEU A 365 -7.01 3.33 -8.80
C LEU A 365 -7.70 4.37 -7.90
N ASN A 366 -6.92 5.24 -7.25
CA ASN A 366 -7.46 6.31 -6.41
C ASN A 366 -8.27 7.32 -7.23
N ALA A 367 -7.83 7.65 -8.44
CA ALA A 367 -8.58 8.52 -9.35
C ALA A 367 -9.94 7.90 -9.74
N LEU A 368 -9.96 6.60 -10.03
CA LEU A 368 -11.19 5.86 -10.32
C LEU A 368 -12.13 5.82 -9.11
N TYR A 369 -11.59 5.62 -7.91
CA TYR A 369 -12.37 5.67 -6.66
C TYR A 369 -13.02 7.03 -6.46
N LEU A 370 -12.28 8.13 -6.63
CA LEU A 370 -12.81 9.49 -6.52
C LEU A 370 -13.91 9.76 -7.56
N HIS A 371 -13.67 9.37 -8.82
CA HIS A 371 -14.65 9.52 -9.90
C HIS A 371 -15.97 8.81 -9.59
N ARG A 372 -15.91 7.57 -9.09
CA ARG A 372 -17.09 6.79 -8.72
C ARG A 372 -17.82 7.38 -7.52
N LYS A 373 -17.10 7.90 -6.53
CA LYS A 373 -17.68 8.49 -5.32
C LYS A 373 -18.40 9.81 -5.55
N GLN A 374 -18.11 10.52 -6.63
CA GLN A 374 -18.78 11.77 -6.97
C GLN A 374 -19.99 11.59 -7.89
N LYS A 375 -20.15 10.40 -8.50
CA LYS A 375 -21.31 10.04 -9.33
C LYS A 375 -22.47 9.42 -8.54
N LEU A 376 -22.20 8.99 -7.31
CA LEU A 376 -23.18 8.50 -6.34
C LEU A 376 -23.57 9.64 -5.41
#